data_AF-A0A849F1H2-F1
#
_entry.id   AF-A0A849F1H2-F1
#
_cell.length_a   1.000
_cell.length_b   1.000
_cell.length_c   1.000
_cell.angle_alpha   90.00
_cell.angle_beta   90.00
_cell.angle_gamma   90.00
#
_symmetry.space_group_name_H-M   'P 1'
#
loop_
_entity.id
_entity.type
_entity.pdbx_description
1 polymer ?
#
loop_
_entity_poly.entity_id
_entity_poly.type
_entity_poly.pdbx_seq_one_letter_code
_entity_poly.pdbx_strand_id
1 'polypeptide(L)'
;DEPVSGLDPLGIRDVRALLEDFKKCGGTILLNSHFLSEVERLCDSVAIMNKGRIMVKGGLTQIVHGHETLEEVFIRHVEGTKE
;
A
#
# COMPACT_ATOMS: atom_id res chain seq x y z
N ASP A 1 5.13 -11.69 -0.15
CA ASP A 1 3.89 -11.47 0.60
C ASP A 1 4.32 -10.92 1.95
N GLU A 2 3.91 -9.69 2.29
CA GLU A 2 4.34 -8.94 3.47
C GLU A 2 5.87 -8.89 3.76
N PRO A 3 6.67 -8.26 2.89
CA PRO A 3 8.14 -8.29 3.00
C PRO A 3 8.72 -7.58 4.24
N VAL A 4 7.89 -6.81 4.97
CA VAL A 4 8.28 -6.01 6.14
C VAL A 4 7.70 -6.55 7.46
N SER A 5 6.89 -7.61 7.40
CA SER A 5 6.23 -8.16 8.59
C SER A 5 7.24 -8.78 9.56
N GLY A 6 7.16 -8.40 10.83
CA GLY A 6 8.07 -8.87 11.88
C GLY A 6 9.47 -8.24 11.89
N LEU A 7 9.74 -7.24 11.05
CA LEU A 7 10.99 -6.48 11.07
C LEU A 7 10.93 -5.30 12.05
N ASP A 8 12.08 -4.96 12.60
CA ASP A 8 12.27 -3.70 13.32
C ASP A 8 12.31 -2.49 12.35
N PRO A 9 12.28 -1.24 12.85
CA PRO A 9 12.29 -0.06 11.98
C PRO A 9 13.50 0.06 11.04
N LEU A 10 14.67 -0.49 11.41
CA LEU A 10 15.84 -0.50 10.53
C LEU A 10 15.66 -1.53 9.43
N GLY A 11 15.19 -2.74 9.76
CA GLY A 11 14.89 -3.78 8.79
C GLY A 11 13.83 -3.35 7.77
N ILE A 12 12.78 -2.64 8.21
CA ILE A 12 11.77 -2.06 7.31
C ILE A 12 12.43 -1.09 6.32
N ARG A 13 13.31 -0.21 6.81
CA ARG A 13 14.03 0.75 5.96
C ARG A 13 14.91 0.06 4.93
N ASP A 14 15.61 -1.00 5.31
CA ASP A 14 16.53 -1.71 4.42
C ASP A 14 15.77 -2.47 3.32
N VAL A 15 14.66 -3.14 3.68
CA VAL A 15 13.76 -3.78 2.69
C VAL A 15 13.18 -2.73 1.75
N ARG A 16 12.74 -1.58 2.26
CA ARG A 16 12.23 -0.49 1.44
C ARG A 16 13.25 -0.02 0.41
N ALA A 17 14.49 0.24 0.84
CA ALA A 17 15.56 0.67 -0.04
C ALA A 17 15.82 -0.36 -1.16
N LEU A 18 15.82 -1.65 -0.83
CA LEU A 18 15.97 -2.73 -1.81
C LEU A 18 14.86 -2.71 -2.87
N LEU A 19 13.60 -2.55 -2.44
CA LEU A 19 12.45 -2.49 -3.34
C LEU A 19 12.49 -1.23 -4.23
N GLU A 20 12.86 -0.09 -3.67
CA GLU A 20 13.03 1.16 -4.42
C GLU A 20 14.11 1.03 -5.49
N ASP A 21 15.25 0.41 -5.17
CA ASP A 21 16.33 0.21 -6.12
C ASP A 21 15.95 -0.78 -7.23
N PHE A 22 15.24 -1.86 -6.90
CA PHE A 22 14.71 -2.78 -7.90
C PHE A 22 13.73 -2.07 -8.86
N LYS A 23 12.85 -1.21 -8.33
CA LYS A 23 11.95 -0.38 -9.13
C LYS A 23 12.73 0.59 -10.03
N LYS A 24 13.77 1.26 -9.54
CA LYS A 24 14.64 2.15 -10.34
C LYS A 24 15.33 1.43 -11.50
N CYS A 25 15.63 0.14 -11.33
CA CYS A 25 16.18 -0.71 -12.38
C CYS A 25 15.14 -1.18 -13.42
N GLY A 26 13.89 -0.68 -13.36
CA GLY A 26 12.81 -1.05 -14.27
C GLY A 26 12.02 -2.30 -13.86
N GLY A 27 12.26 -2.81 -12.64
CA GLY A 27 11.53 -3.94 -12.08
C GLY A 27 10.08 -3.59 -11.76
N THR A 28 9.16 -4.54 -12.00
CA THR A 28 7.75 -4.43 -11.57
C THR A 28 7.55 -5.18 -10.26
N ILE A 29 6.95 -4.51 -9.27
CA ILE A 29 6.71 -5.05 -7.93
C ILE A 29 5.20 -5.21 -7.72
N LEU A 30 4.77 -6.41 -7.35
CA LEU A 30 3.45 -6.64 -6.78
C LEU A 30 3.60 -6.80 -5.26
N LEU A 31 3.17 -5.78 -4.52
CA LEU A 31 3.25 -5.75 -3.06
C LEU A 31 1.88 -5.98 -2.44
N ASN A 32 1.79 -7.00 -1.57
CA ASN A 32 0.69 -7.18 -0.64
C ASN A 32 1.19 -6.88 0.78
N SER A 33 0.49 -6.00 1.49
CA SER A 33 0.82 -5.58 2.85
C SER A 33 -0.39 -4.99 3.55
N HIS A 34 -0.50 -5.23 4.85
CA HIS A 34 -1.43 -4.52 5.74
C HIS A 34 -0.82 -3.24 6.34
N PHE A 35 0.47 -2.98 6.17
CA PHE A 35 1.13 -1.74 6.59
C PHE A 35 0.87 -0.63 5.56
N LEU A 36 -0.27 0.05 5.68
CA LEU A 36 -0.73 1.03 4.68
C LEU A 36 0.24 2.20 4.48
N SER A 37 0.97 2.61 5.52
CA SER A 37 2.01 3.64 5.42
C SER A 37 3.20 3.24 4.54
N GLU A 38 3.52 1.95 4.46
CA GLU A 38 4.58 1.43 3.57
C GLU A 38 4.08 1.36 2.13
N VAL A 39 2.84 0.91 1.94
CA VAL A 39 2.18 0.88 0.63
C VAL A 39 2.12 2.29 0.04
N GLU A 40 1.72 3.27 0.85
CA GLU A 40 1.63 4.67 0.44
C GLU A 40 3.00 5.28 0.05
N ARG A 41 4.09 4.80 0.65
CA ARG A 41 5.45 5.25 0.32
C ARG A 41 6.05 4.57 -0.91
N LEU A 42 5.76 3.29 -1.12
CA LEU A 42 6.43 2.45 -2.12
C LEU A 42 5.69 2.35 -3.46
N CYS A 43 4.36 2.24 -3.40
CA CYS A 43 3.56 1.86 -4.57
C CYS A 43 3.17 3.09 -5.40
N ASP A 44 3.10 2.94 -6.73
CA ASP A 44 2.55 4.00 -7.60
C ASP A 44 1.02 3.93 -7.67
N SER A 45 0.49 2.70 -7.55
CA SER A 45 -0.92 2.37 -7.63
C SER A 45 -1.28 1.36 -6.57
N VAL A 46 -2.51 1.45 -6.06
CA VAL A 46 -3.02 0.59 -5.01
C VAL A 46 -4.37 0.01 -5.39
N ALA A 47 -4.69 -1.15 -4.81
CA ALA A 47 -6.01 -1.74 -4.84
C ALA A 47 -6.38 -2.18 -3.43
N ILE A 48 -7.53 -1.74 -2.93
CA ILE A 48 -8.05 -2.15 -1.62
C ILE A 48 -9.05 -3.28 -1.84
N MET A 49 -8.82 -4.39 -1.16
CA MET A 49 -9.67 -5.59 -1.24
C MET A 49 -10.39 -5.84 0.08
N ASN A 50 -11.66 -6.20 -0.01
CA ASN A 50 -12.48 -6.62 1.13
C ASN A 50 -13.36 -7.81 0.71
N LYS A 51 -13.37 -8.90 1.50
CA LYS A 51 -14.17 -10.12 1.23
C LYS A 51 -14.05 -10.64 -0.22
N GLY A 52 -12.84 -10.63 -0.77
CA GLY A 52 -12.56 -11.12 -2.13
C GLY A 52 -13.01 -10.18 -3.26
N ARG A 53 -13.44 -8.94 -2.95
CA ARG A 53 -13.81 -7.92 -3.95
C ARG A 53 -12.88 -6.72 -3.85
N ILE A 54 -12.58 -6.11 -4.99
CA ILE A 54 -11.84 -4.85 -5.06
C ILE A 54 -12.83 -3.73 -4.78
N MET A 55 -12.57 -2.96 -3.72
CA MET A 55 -13.39 -1.83 -3.30
C MET A 55 -12.97 -0.55 -4.03
N VAL A 56 -11.67 -0.36 -4.23
CA VAL A 56 -11.09 0.76 -4.98
C VAL A 56 -9.75 0.35 -5.59
N LYS A 57 -9.42 0.88 -6.78
CA LYS A 57 -8.16 0.65 -7.49
C LYS A 57 -7.78 1.86 -8.34
N GLY A 58 -6.50 2.21 -8.38
CA GLY A 58 -6.02 3.42 -9.08
C GLY A 58 -4.64 3.86 -8.63
N GLY A 59 -4.14 4.95 -9.23
CA GLY A 59 -2.92 5.60 -8.75
C GLY A 59 -3.11 6.19 -7.35
N LEU A 60 -2.06 6.22 -6.52
CA LEU A 60 -2.17 6.79 -5.17
C LEU A 60 -2.74 8.21 -5.18
N THR A 61 -2.25 9.06 -6.09
CA THR A 61 -2.70 10.46 -6.25
C THR A 61 -4.16 10.60 -6.69
N GLN A 62 -4.77 9.53 -7.22
CA GLN A 62 -6.16 9.51 -7.64
C GLN A 62 -7.10 9.01 -6.54
N ILE A 63 -6.56 8.25 -5.58
CA ILE A 63 -7.33 7.61 -4.51
C ILE A 63 -7.23 8.40 -3.21
N VAL A 64 -6.05 8.96 -2.94
CA VAL A 64 -5.72 9.75 -1.75
C VAL A 64 -5.92 11.23 -2.10
N HIS A 65 -6.86 11.87 -1.42
CA HIS A 65 -7.26 13.25 -1.63
C HIS A 65 -6.87 14.17 -0.46
N GLY A 66 -6.35 15.36 -0.78
CA GLY A 66 -6.03 16.38 0.20
C GLY A 66 -4.93 15.94 1.16
N HIS A 67 -5.25 15.88 2.45
CA HIS A 67 -4.36 15.42 3.52
C HIS A 67 -4.76 14.05 4.07
N GLU A 68 -5.63 13.31 3.37
CA GLU A 68 -6.01 11.98 3.81
C GLU A 68 -4.83 11.01 3.68
N THR A 69 -4.80 10.01 4.56
CA THR A 69 -3.86 8.89 4.52
C THR A 69 -4.49 7.71 3.81
N LEU A 70 -3.68 6.75 3.36
CA LEU A 70 -4.21 5.51 2.78
C LEU A 70 -5.05 4.70 3.79
N GLU A 71 -4.80 4.87 5.09
CA GLU A 71 -5.60 4.30 6.17
C GLU A 71 -7.03 4.85 6.20
N GLU A 72 -7.20 6.17 6.09
CA GLU A 72 -8.51 6.80 6.03
C GLU A 72 -9.29 6.38 4.78
N VAL A 73 -8.61 6.26 3.64
CA VAL A 73 -9.19 5.70 2.41
C VAL A 73 -9.68 4.26 2.65
N PHE A 74 -8.87 3.43 3.31
CA PHE A 74 -9.22 2.05 3.60
C PHE A 74 -10.48 1.97 4.47
N ILE A 75 -10.52 2.73 5.57
CA ILE A 75 -11.67 2.78 6.47
C ILE A 75 -12.93 3.20 5.71
N ARG A 76 -12.88 4.28 4.92
CA ARG A 76 -14.00 4.77 4.10
C ARG A 76 -14.60 3.68 3.20
N HIS A 77 -13.76 2.88 2.55
CA HIS A 77 -14.22 1.87 1.59
C HIS A 77 -14.60 0.54 2.25
N VAL A 78 -14.01 0.19 3.38
CA VAL A 78 -14.26 -1.10 4.06
C VAL A 78 -15.44 -0.99 5.02
N GLU A 79 -15.52 0.08 5.81
CA GLU A 79 -16.63 0.29 6.75
C GLU A 79 -17.93 0.69 6.04
N GLY A 80 -17.84 1.44 4.95
CA GLY A 80 -19.00 1.79 4.10
C GLY A 80 -19.69 0.58 3.44
N THR A 81 -19.13 -0.63 3.56
CA THR A 81 -19.74 -1.87 3.05
C THR A 81 -20.58 -2.62 4.11
N LYS A 82 -20.75 -2.06 5.32
CA LYS A 82 -21.64 -2.60 6.35
C LYS A 82 -23.08 -2.13 6.10
N GLU A 83 -23.69 -2.63 5.02
CA GLU A 83 -25.16 -2.66 4.83
C GLU A 83 -25.62 -4.11 4.67
#